data_AF-K1QCC6-F1
#
_entry.id   AF-K1QCC6-F1
#
_cell.length_a   1.000
_cell.length_b   1.000
_cell.length_c   1.000
_cell.angle_alpha   90.00
_cell.angle_beta   90.00
_cell.angle_gamma   90.00
#
_symmetry.space_group_name_H-M   'P 1'
#
loop_
_entity.id
_entity.type
_entity.pdbx_description
1 polymer ?
#
loop_
_entity_poly.entity_id
_entity_poly.type
_entity_poly.pdbx_seq_one_letter_code
_entity_poly.pdbx_strand_id
1 'polypeptide(L)'
;MKLLRNLGDHHHNMKVLRHKEGELLLPRRRLVTFNFEEYGPCPKCKEWMVLNSSISNHQKTCPVKSTDYHKGSTIIQIGILTGKVKTTGSKRMVKEVLPSMKRDKFAEICMNDHPCIGRRLVHEKH
;
A
#
# COMPACT_ATOMS: atom_id res chain seq x y z
N MET A 1 -24.75 -5.11 5.98
CA MET A 1 -24.28 -3.84 5.38
C MET A 1 -22.99 -3.32 6.05
N LYS A 2 -21.85 -4.01 5.92
CA LYS A 2 -20.56 -3.52 6.48
C LYS A 2 -19.58 -3.08 5.39
N LEU A 3 -19.55 -3.79 4.26
CA LEU A 3 -18.62 -3.53 3.15
C LEU A 3 -18.82 -2.16 2.49
N LEU A 4 -20.07 -1.76 2.21
CA LEU A 4 -20.35 -0.47 1.58
C LEU A 4 -19.94 0.72 2.47
N ARG A 5 -20.19 0.61 3.79
CA ARG A 5 -19.74 1.59 4.77
C ARG A 5 -18.21 1.67 4.81
N ASN A 6 -17.53 0.53 4.92
CA ASN A 6 -16.07 0.49 4.89
C ASN A 6 -15.49 1.11 3.62
N LEU A 7 -16.15 0.92 2.47
CA LEU A 7 -15.73 1.53 1.21
C LEU A 7 -15.88 3.06 1.25
N GLY A 8 -17.01 3.57 1.74
CA GLY A 8 -17.22 5.01 1.93
C GLY A 8 -16.18 5.62 2.88
N ASP A 9 -15.97 5.01 4.04
CA ASP A 9 -14.96 5.42 5.03
C ASP A 9 -13.56 5.40 4.41
N HIS A 10 -13.27 4.40 3.57
CA HIS A 10 -11.99 4.32 2.87
C HIS A 10 -11.78 5.47 1.90
N HIS A 11 -12.77 5.84 1.09
CA HIS A 11 -12.65 6.99 0.20
C HIS A 11 -12.42 8.29 0.97
N HIS A 12 -13.15 8.50 2.07
CA HIS A 12 -12.92 9.65 2.96
C HIS A 12 -11.50 9.66 3.53
N ASN A 13 -11.06 8.55 4.13
CA ASN A 13 -9.74 8.45 4.74
C ASN A 13 -8.60 8.62 3.73
N MET A 14 -8.76 8.12 2.52
CA MET A 14 -7.78 8.36 1.44
C MET A 14 -7.74 9.84 1.04
N LYS A 15 -8.89 10.54 1.04
CA LYS A 15 -8.92 12.00 0.82
C LYS A 15 -8.18 12.73 1.94
N VAL A 16 -8.41 12.36 3.20
CA VAL A 16 -7.69 12.92 4.37
C VAL A 16 -6.19 12.69 4.24
N LEU A 17 -5.74 11.46 3.92
CA LEU A 17 -4.32 11.17 3.70
C LEU A 17 -3.71 12.00 2.58
N ARG A 18 -4.44 12.19 1.48
CA ARG A 18 -3.94 12.94 0.32
C ARG A 18 -3.77 14.44 0.63
N HIS A 19 -4.72 15.03 1.35
CA HIS A 19 -4.71 16.47 1.65
C HIS A 19 -4.01 16.81 2.97
N LYS A 20 -3.72 15.79 3.80
CA LYS A 20 -3.18 15.94 5.16
C LYS A 20 -4.06 16.83 6.06
N GLU A 21 -5.37 16.80 5.82
CA GLU A 21 -6.36 17.65 6.48
C GLU A 21 -7.59 16.82 6.86
N GLY A 22 -8.13 17.08 8.05
CA GLY A 22 -9.30 16.39 8.60
C GLY A 22 -8.96 15.18 9.48
N GLU A 23 -9.99 14.38 9.78
CA GLU A 23 -9.89 13.24 10.71
C GLU A 23 -10.12 11.90 10.01
N LEU A 24 -9.37 10.87 10.43
CA LEU A 24 -9.61 9.50 9.97
C LEU A 24 -10.84 8.90 10.66
N LEU A 25 -11.72 8.31 9.85
CA LEU A 25 -12.83 7.49 10.29
C LEU A 25 -12.32 6.10 10.66
N LEU A 26 -12.43 5.76 11.94
CA LEU A 26 -11.98 4.48 12.50
C LEU A 26 -13.15 3.77 13.19
N PRO A 27 -13.31 2.44 13.02
CA PRO A 27 -14.34 1.66 13.71
C PRO A 27 -14.19 1.67 15.24
N ARG A 28 -12.94 1.81 15.73
CA ARG A 28 -12.62 1.93 17.16
C ARG A 28 -11.56 3.01 17.35
N ARG A 29 -11.90 4.04 18.12
CA ARG A 29 -10.94 5.06 18.58
C ARG A 29 -10.10 4.49 19.72
N ARG A 30 -8.81 4.79 19.74
CA ARG A 30 -7.95 4.57 20.92
C ARG A 30 -7.77 5.90 21.65
N LEU A 31 -7.65 5.84 22.97
CA LEU A 31 -7.42 7.00 23.85
C LEU A 31 -5.94 7.44 23.90
N VAL A 32 -5.05 6.76 23.16
CA VAL A 32 -3.61 7.03 23.15
C VAL A 32 -3.24 7.99 22.04
N THR A 33 -1.98 8.44 22.02
CA THR A 33 -1.38 9.25 20.96
C THR A 33 -1.70 8.69 19.57
N PHE A 34 -2.32 9.52 18.74
CA PHE A 34 -2.75 9.14 17.41
C PHE A 34 -1.62 9.33 16.40
N ASN A 35 -1.19 8.24 15.77
CA ASN A 35 -0.24 8.26 14.66
C ASN A 35 -0.88 7.62 13.42
N PHE A 36 -1.19 8.42 12.40
CA PHE A 36 -1.83 7.96 11.17
C PHE A 36 -0.98 6.91 10.41
N GLU A 37 0.34 6.88 10.64
CA GLU A 37 1.23 5.90 10.01
C GLU A 37 0.96 4.46 10.48
N GLU A 38 0.39 4.30 11.68
CA GLU A 38 0.07 2.99 12.25
C GLU A 38 -1.27 2.42 11.78
N TYR A 39 -2.01 3.19 10.99
CA TYR A 39 -3.31 2.81 10.46
C TYR A 39 -3.25 2.49 8.97
N GLY A 40 -4.17 1.63 8.54
CA GLY A 40 -4.44 1.41 7.13
C GLY A 40 -5.67 0.53 6.89
N PRO A 41 -6.17 0.49 5.65
CA PRO A 41 -7.34 -0.29 5.27
C PRO A 41 -6.98 -1.77 5.04
N CYS A 42 -7.83 -2.70 5.49
CA CYS A 42 -7.76 -4.08 5.04
C CYS A 42 -7.81 -4.16 3.50
N PRO A 43 -6.87 -4.87 2.82
CA PRO A 43 -6.84 -4.93 1.36
C PRO A 43 -8.13 -5.48 0.75
N LYS A 44 -8.87 -6.33 1.48
CA LYS A 44 -10.09 -6.99 1.02
C LYS A 44 -11.35 -6.18 1.37
N CYS A 45 -11.62 -5.96 2.65
CA CYS A 45 -12.89 -5.36 3.10
C CYS A 45 -12.84 -3.84 3.34
N LYS A 46 -11.67 -3.22 3.17
CA LYS A 46 -11.41 -1.77 3.33
C LYS A 46 -11.64 -1.18 4.74
N GLU A 47 -11.86 -2.02 5.74
CA GLU A 47 -11.95 -1.57 7.14
C GLU A 47 -10.60 -1.00 7.61
N TRP A 48 -10.62 0.19 8.22
CA TRP A 48 -9.42 0.83 8.76
C TRP A 48 -9.11 0.38 10.18
N MET A 49 -7.83 0.14 10.45
CA MET A 49 -7.39 -0.60 11.63
C MET A 49 -5.91 -0.37 11.92
N VAL A 50 -5.50 -0.65 13.15
CA VAL A 50 -4.10 -0.56 13.57
C VAL A 50 -3.32 -1.76 13.02
N LEU A 51 -2.27 -1.49 12.25
CA LEU A 51 -1.52 -2.50 11.50
C LEU A 51 -0.78 -3.48 12.40
N ASN A 52 -0.14 -3.01 13.47
CA ASN A 52 0.72 -3.86 14.29
C ASN A 52 -0.06 -4.81 15.21
N SER A 53 -1.17 -4.34 15.79
CA SER A 53 -1.87 -5.02 16.88
C SER A 53 -3.25 -5.55 16.50
N SER A 54 -3.93 -5.00 15.48
CA SER A 54 -5.30 -5.38 15.16
C SER A 54 -5.41 -6.26 13.91
N ILE A 55 -4.35 -6.37 13.10
CA ILE A 55 -4.41 -7.06 11.80
C ILE A 55 -4.70 -8.56 11.86
N SER A 56 -4.01 -9.28 12.74
CA SER A 56 -4.24 -10.70 12.93
C SER A 56 -5.62 -11.00 13.52
N ASN A 57 -6.14 -10.09 14.36
CA ASN A 57 -7.46 -10.25 14.96
C ASN A 57 -8.58 -9.96 13.97
N HIS A 58 -8.42 -8.92 13.14
CA HIS A 58 -9.34 -8.61 12.06
C HIS A 58 -9.45 -9.76 11.06
N GLN A 59 -8.34 -10.42 10.70
CA GLN A 59 -8.38 -11.51 9.73
C GLN A 59 -9.38 -12.61 10.12
N LYS A 60 -9.48 -12.92 11.42
CA LYS A 60 -10.41 -13.94 11.95
C LYS A 60 -11.88 -13.55 11.77
N THR A 61 -12.18 -12.26 11.74
CA THR A 61 -13.54 -11.70 11.68
C THR A 61 -13.81 -10.93 10.39
N CYS A 62 -12.88 -10.98 9.44
CA CYS A 62 -12.99 -10.26 8.19
C CYS A 62 -14.22 -10.79 7.43
N PRO A 63 -15.14 -9.92 6.97
CA PRO A 63 -16.29 -10.35 6.20
C PRO A 63 -15.90 -10.97 4.86
N VAL A 64 -14.68 -10.69 4.38
CA VAL A 64 -14.10 -11.30 3.18
C VAL A 64 -13.00 -12.24 3.64
N LYS A 65 -13.35 -13.51 3.88
CA LYS A 65 -12.41 -14.54 4.32
C LYS A 65 -11.32 -14.75 3.27
N SER A 66 -10.10 -15.02 3.72
CA SER A 66 -8.98 -15.40 2.88
C SER A 66 -8.18 -16.47 3.59
N THR A 67 -7.86 -17.54 2.87
CA THR A 67 -7.03 -18.67 3.32
C THR A 67 -5.55 -18.30 3.38
N ASP A 68 -5.12 -17.32 2.58
CA ASP A 68 -3.71 -17.03 2.32
C ASP A 68 -3.22 -15.80 3.09
N TYR A 69 -3.50 -15.78 4.40
CA TYR A 69 -3.10 -14.65 5.25
C TYR A 69 -1.66 -14.76 5.72
N HIS A 70 -0.86 -13.76 5.33
CA HIS A 70 0.45 -13.51 5.92
C HIS A 70 0.53 -12.07 6.40
N LYS A 71 0.88 -11.87 7.68
CA LYS A 71 0.92 -10.54 8.32
C LYS A 71 1.81 -9.56 7.54
N GLY A 72 3.04 -9.96 7.24
CA GLY A 72 4.02 -9.11 6.52
C GLY A 72 3.54 -8.72 5.13
N SER A 73 3.09 -9.69 4.32
CA SER A 73 2.54 -9.44 2.98
C SER A 73 1.34 -8.49 3.02
N THR A 74 0.45 -8.68 3.99
CA THR A 74 -0.72 -7.81 4.15
C THR A 74 -0.31 -6.38 4.48
N ILE A 75 0.65 -6.18 5.40
CA ILE A 75 1.15 -4.84 5.74
C ILE A 75 1.76 -4.15 4.50
N ILE A 76 2.52 -4.89 3.68
CA ILE A 76 3.08 -4.36 2.42
C ILE A 76 1.97 -3.94 1.46
N GLN A 77 0.95 -4.79 1.25
CA GLN A 77 -0.20 -4.47 0.40
C GLN A 77 -0.91 -3.20 0.88
N ILE A 78 -1.08 -3.05 2.20
CA ILE A 78 -1.66 -1.84 2.80
C ILE A 78 -0.78 -0.62 2.53
N GLY A 79 0.53 -0.76 2.68
CA GLY A 79 1.49 0.30 2.37
C GLY A 79 1.40 0.74 0.91
N ILE A 80 1.21 -0.19 -0.02
CA ILE A 80 0.99 0.11 -1.44
C ILE A 80 -0.34 0.85 -1.64
N LEU A 81 -1.44 0.35 -1.07
CA LEU A 81 -2.77 0.95 -1.20
C LEU A 81 -2.86 2.38 -0.64
N THR A 82 -2.11 2.65 0.42
CA THR A 82 -2.06 3.97 1.08
C THR A 82 -1.00 4.90 0.48
N GLY A 83 -0.22 4.42 -0.49
CA GLY A 83 0.87 5.19 -1.12
C GLY A 83 2.11 5.36 -0.24
N LYS A 84 2.18 4.69 0.92
CA LYS A 84 3.36 4.66 1.81
C LYS A 84 4.52 3.88 1.17
N VAL A 85 4.21 2.84 0.40
CA VAL A 85 5.19 2.08 -0.38
C VAL A 85 5.05 2.46 -1.84
N LYS A 86 6.15 2.93 -2.43
CA LYS A 86 6.22 3.20 -3.87
C LYS A 86 6.44 1.89 -4.60
N THR A 87 5.63 1.64 -5.62
CA THR A 87 5.76 0.49 -6.52
C THR A 87 6.74 0.74 -7.66
N THR A 88 7.38 1.91 -7.67
CA THR A 88 8.37 2.30 -8.67
C THR A 88 9.78 2.17 -8.12
N GLY A 89 10.67 1.73 -9.00
CA GLY A 89 12.10 1.68 -8.77
C GLY A 89 12.66 3.00 -8.27
N SER A 90 13.54 2.93 -7.27
CA SER A 90 14.30 4.10 -6.86
C SER A 90 15.31 4.47 -7.95
N LYS A 91 15.68 5.76 -8.06
CA LYS A 91 16.71 6.22 -9.01
C LYS A 91 18.03 5.44 -8.84
N ARG A 92 18.36 5.09 -7.60
CA ARG A 92 19.53 4.30 -7.25
C ARG A 92 19.43 2.88 -7.82
N MET A 93 18.28 2.22 -7.67
CA MET A 93 18.06 0.90 -8.24
C MET A 93 18.21 0.91 -9.76
N VAL A 94 17.62 1.92 -10.43
CA VAL A 94 17.71 2.06 -11.90
C VAL A 94 19.15 2.33 -12.37
N LYS A 95 19.93 3.13 -11.64
CA LYS A 95 21.27 3.54 -12.06
C LYS A 95 22.39 2.57 -11.66
N GLU A 96 22.26 1.88 -10.53
CA GLU A 96 23.33 1.04 -9.97
C GLU A 96 23.00 -0.45 -10.08
N VAL A 97 21.74 -0.83 -9.85
CA VAL A 97 21.35 -2.25 -9.80
C VAL A 97 21.01 -2.78 -11.19
N LEU A 98 20.13 -2.11 -11.95
CA LEU A 98 19.77 -2.61 -13.29
C LEU A 98 20.98 -2.83 -14.23
N PRO A 99 21.99 -1.95 -14.29
CA PRO A 99 23.15 -2.16 -15.15
C PRO A 99 24.11 -3.27 -14.68
N SER A 100 24.09 -3.61 -13.38
CA SER A 100 24.92 -4.67 -12.80
C SER A 100 24.26 -6.04 -12.83
N MET A 101 22.99 -6.13 -13.21
CA MET A 101 22.30 -7.41 -13.40
C MET A 101 22.94 -8.21 -14.53
N LYS A 102 23.07 -9.52 -14.33
CA LYS A 102 23.41 -10.45 -15.41
C LYS A 102 22.37 -10.31 -16.51
N ARG A 103 22.81 -10.18 -17.76
CA ARG A 103 21.90 -10.10 -18.93
C ARG A 103 21.27 -11.46 -19.21
N ASP A 104 20.30 -11.82 -18.38
CA ASP A 104 19.41 -12.94 -18.58
C ASP A 104 17.99 -12.44 -18.87
N LYS A 105 17.08 -13.39 -19.12
CA LYS A 105 15.67 -13.10 -19.38
C LYS A 105 15.01 -12.24 -18.29
N PHE A 106 15.47 -12.31 -17.04
CA PHE A 106 14.89 -11.53 -15.95
C PHE A 106 15.36 -10.08 -16.00
N ALA A 107 16.63 -9.85 -16.30
CA ALA A 107 17.14 -8.50 -16.52
C ALA A 107 16.45 -7.83 -17.70
N GLU A 108 16.19 -8.56 -18.80
CA GLU A 108 15.43 -8.04 -19.94
C GLU A 108 14.00 -7.65 -19.56
N ILE A 109 13.31 -8.48 -18.78
CA ILE A 109 11.97 -8.15 -18.25
C ILE A 109 12.05 -6.89 -17.37
N CYS A 110 12.96 -6.85 -16.40
CA CYS A 110 13.11 -5.70 -15.50
C CYS A 110 13.49 -4.39 -16.24
N MET A 111 14.28 -4.47 -17.31
CA MET A 111 14.66 -3.30 -18.11
C MET A 111 13.54 -2.77 -19.00
N ASN A 112 12.49 -3.56 -19.23
CA ASN A 112 11.33 -3.18 -20.03
C ASN A 112 10.08 -2.90 -19.17
N ASP A 113 10.04 -3.42 -17.94
CA ASP A 113 8.93 -3.24 -17.02
C ASP A 113 8.94 -1.86 -16.35
N HIS A 114 7.87 -1.10 -16.56
CA HIS A 114 7.67 0.23 -15.99
C HIS A 114 7.83 0.32 -14.46
N PRO A 115 7.37 -0.67 -13.64
CA PRO A 115 7.61 -0.67 -12.20
C PRO A 115 9.11 -0.66 -11.84
N CYS A 116 9.96 -1.31 -12.62
CA CYS A 116 11.41 -1.38 -12.38
C CYS A 116 12.13 -0.10 -12.81
N ILE A 117 11.74 0.48 -13.93
CA ILE A 117 12.42 1.66 -14.52
C ILE A 117 11.94 2.97 -13.86
N GLY A 118 10.73 2.96 -13.30
CA GLY A 118 10.11 4.10 -12.59
C GLY A 118 9.96 5.33 -13.48
N ARG A 119 8.83 5.48 -14.21
CA ARG A 119 8.55 6.56 -15.18
C ARG A 119 9.82 7.08 -15.86
N ARG A 120 10.27 6.39 -16.90
CA ARG A 120 11.15 7.00 -17.89
C ARG A 120 10.46 8.29 -18.33
N LEU A 121 11.04 9.44 -17.97
CA LEU A 121 10.77 10.69 -18.67
C LEU A 121 11.10 10.37 -20.12
N VAL A 122 10.07 10.11 -20.93
CA VAL A 122 10.17 10.17 -22.37
C VAL A 122 10.35 11.66 -22.66
N HIS A 123 11.57 12.16 -22.51
CA HIS A 123 11.98 13.36 -23.20
C HIS A 123 12.05 12.96 -24.68
N GLU A 124 10.93 13.10 -25.37
CA GLU A 124 10.94 13.37 -26.81
C GLU A 124 11.82 14.59 -27.01
N LYS A 125 12.95 14.37 -27.67
CA LYS A 125 13.79 15.46 -28.18
C LYS A 125 13.11 15.96 -29.46
N HIS A 126 12.65 17.21 -29.43
CA HIS A 126 12.53 18.04 -30.63
C HIS A 126 13.91 18.50 -31.08
#